data_AF-A0A917DBJ2-F1
#
_entry.id   AF-A0A917DBJ2-F1
#
_cell.length_a   1.000
_cell.length_b   1.000
_cell.length_c   1.000
_cell.angle_alpha   90.00
_cell.angle_beta   90.00
_cell.angle_gamma   90.00
#
_symmetry.space_group_name_H-M   'P 1'
#
loop_
_entity.id
_entity.type
_entity.pdbx_description
1 polymer ?
#
loop_
_entity_poly.entity_id
_entity_poly.type
_entity_poly.pdbx_seq_one_letter_code
_entity_poly.pdbx_strand_id
1 'polypeptide(L)'
;MSFSDIDWVGILGKVVLAIVIIAATWILAAVVRWAIGKLVSRVTFLQREGNDGKAVGDSIGSVASLLVWLFGLMAVLQLFSLTQVLEPIQSLLQGVLGFLPNLIGATFVFVIGFVVAKIVRQLVETALGAVNFTKLTRKASAGANTVVNEASGAPADPTQVPVGDPAPPKTGLSNIPNVVGNLVFAIILIVVAIAALQILGISAISDPAEQMLQMFLTALPAIIAAALILGLGYLISSFLGGLLETTLGGLGVDRSVAKLEILPAGASATKIITRIVQVAIMVFFAIMATRALGFPEVTQILNEVLELGGRVLFGGVIIAAGFLIANLIVKFMGKGTPATVIKWATIALFTAMGLSYMGIADEIITLAFGAVVVGGALAAALAYGLGGRQAAAESLEKLKVKKAADPTE
;
A
#
# COMPACT_ATOMS: atom_id res chain seq x y z
N MET A 1 -72.72 -9.07 -14.97
CA MET A 1 -73.15 -8.35 -13.76
C MET A 1 -74.21 -7.36 -14.18
N SER A 2 -75.46 -7.58 -13.77
CA SER A 2 -76.49 -6.56 -13.96
C SER A 2 -76.25 -5.43 -12.93
N PHE A 3 -76.63 -4.19 -13.24
CA PHE A 3 -76.48 -3.06 -12.31
C PHE A 3 -77.26 -3.24 -10.99
N SER A 4 -78.18 -4.20 -10.96
CA SER A 4 -78.96 -4.62 -9.78
C SER A 4 -78.25 -5.64 -8.88
N ASP A 5 -77.15 -6.24 -9.31
CA ASP A 5 -76.33 -7.15 -8.48
C ASP A 5 -75.28 -6.40 -7.64
N ILE A 6 -75.19 -5.07 -7.80
CA ILE A 6 -74.27 -4.21 -7.05
C ILE A 6 -74.94 -3.81 -5.74
N ASP A 7 -74.32 -4.15 -4.61
CA ASP A 7 -74.77 -3.75 -3.27
C ASP A 7 -74.52 -2.26 -3.03
N TRP A 8 -75.39 -1.41 -3.59
CA TRP A 8 -75.33 0.04 -3.45
C TRP A 8 -75.43 0.52 -2.00
N VAL A 9 -76.14 -0.23 -1.15
CA VAL A 9 -76.28 0.08 0.29
C VAL A 9 -74.95 -0.17 1.01
N GLY A 10 -74.29 -1.28 0.71
CA GLY A 10 -72.95 -1.58 1.23
C GLY A 10 -71.89 -0.57 0.77
N ILE A 11 -71.94 -0.13 -0.49
CA ILE A 11 -71.01 0.90 -1.02
C ILE A 11 -71.26 2.25 -0.35
N LEU A 12 -72.53 2.69 -0.23
CA LEU A 12 -72.87 3.93 0.47
C LEU A 12 -72.43 3.90 1.94
N GLY A 13 -72.59 2.76 2.62
CA GLY A 13 -72.09 2.57 3.98
C GLY A 13 -70.57 2.75 4.08
N LYS A 14 -69.81 2.14 3.17
CA LYS A 14 -68.35 2.32 3.11
C LYS A 14 -67.94 3.76 2.78
N VAL A 15 -68.65 4.45 1.91
CA VAL A 15 -68.35 5.85 1.56
C VAL A 15 -68.58 6.78 2.75
N VAL A 16 -69.70 6.64 3.47
CA VAL A 16 -69.95 7.43 4.68
C VAL A 16 -68.88 7.19 5.73
N LEU A 17 -68.51 5.92 5.95
CA LEU A 17 -67.48 5.55 6.91
C LEU A 17 -66.09 6.08 6.50
N ALA A 18 -65.76 6.07 5.20
CA ALA A 18 -64.54 6.70 4.68
C ALA A 18 -64.48 8.21 4.95
N ILE A 19 -65.59 8.93 4.77
CA ILE A 19 -65.67 10.37 5.06
C ILE A 19 -65.42 10.63 6.55
N VAL A 20 -66.00 9.80 7.43
CA VAL A 20 -65.76 9.88 8.89
C VAL A 20 -64.30 9.64 9.22
N ILE A 21 -63.65 8.63 8.63
CA ILE A 21 -62.22 8.36 8.81
C ILE A 21 -61.38 9.56 8.38
N ILE A 22 -61.66 10.16 7.22
CA ILE A 22 -60.91 11.32 6.71
C ILE A 22 -61.06 12.52 7.65
N ALA A 23 -62.29 12.82 8.09
CA ALA A 23 -62.53 13.91 9.03
C ALA A 23 -61.81 13.70 10.36
N ALA A 24 -61.88 12.49 10.92
CA ALA A 24 -61.16 12.12 12.14
C ALA A 24 -59.64 12.22 11.96
N THR A 25 -59.11 11.74 10.83
CA THR A 25 -57.69 11.81 10.51
C THR A 25 -57.20 13.25 10.37
N TRP A 26 -57.99 14.11 9.72
CA TRP A 26 -57.62 15.52 9.54
C TRP A 26 -57.47 16.23 10.89
N ILE A 27 -58.40 15.99 11.82
CA ILE A 27 -58.31 16.49 13.19
C ILE A 27 -57.07 15.94 13.89
N LEU A 28 -56.85 14.62 13.81
CA LEU A 28 -55.70 13.95 14.44
C LEU A 28 -54.36 14.51 13.90
N ALA A 29 -54.26 14.73 12.59
CA ALA A 29 -53.08 15.30 11.94
C ALA A 29 -52.81 16.74 12.41
N ALA A 30 -53.85 17.56 12.56
CA ALA A 30 -53.73 18.91 13.09
C ALA A 30 -53.23 18.91 14.55
N VAL A 31 -53.76 18.00 15.38
CA VAL A 31 -53.32 17.84 16.78
C VAL A 31 -51.87 17.39 16.86
N VAL A 32 -51.47 16.39 16.07
CA VAL A 32 -50.08 15.89 16.03
C VAL A 32 -49.11 16.99 15.58
N ARG A 33 -49.47 17.76 14.54
CA ARG A 33 -48.67 18.90 14.08
C ARG A 33 -48.45 19.92 15.19
N TRP A 34 -49.52 20.28 15.90
CA TRP A 34 -49.47 21.22 17.02
C TRP A 34 -48.61 20.68 18.17
N ALA A 35 -48.80 19.42 18.55
CA ALA A 35 -48.08 18.78 19.64
C ALA A 35 -46.57 18.71 19.36
N ILE A 36 -46.19 18.27 18.16
CA ILE A 36 -44.79 18.17 17.74
C ILE A 36 -44.15 19.55 17.64
N GLY A 37 -44.83 20.54 17.03
CA GLY A 37 -44.33 21.92 16.98
C GLY A 37 -44.09 22.49 18.39
N LYS A 38 -44.97 22.20 19.34
CA LYS A 38 -44.82 22.64 20.73
C LYS A 38 -43.70 21.92 21.49
N LEU A 39 -43.48 20.64 21.21
CA LEU A 39 -42.36 19.87 21.77
C LEU A 39 -41.01 20.34 21.19
N VAL A 40 -40.94 20.56 19.88
CA VAL A 40 -39.69 20.98 19.22
C VAL A 40 -39.32 22.41 19.59
N SER A 41 -40.30 23.31 19.72
CA SER A 41 -40.04 24.70 20.14
C SER A 41 -39.46 24.81 21.56
N ARG A 42 -39.55 23.78 22.41
CA ARG A 42 -38.85 23.73 23.71
C ARG A 42 -37.35 23.49 23.58
N VAL A 43 -36.87 22.94 22.46
CA VAL A 43 -35.46 22.58 22.25
C VAL A 43 -34.80 23.65 21.39
N THR A 44 -34.05 24.56 22.02
CA THR A 44 -33.37 25.70 21.37
C THR A 44 -32.38 25.28 20.27
N PHE A 45 -31.82 24.08 20.34
CA PHE A 45 -30.93 23.54 19.30
C PHE A 45 -31.65 23.25 17.96
N LEU A 46 -32.94 22.91 18.00
CA LEU A 46 -33.75 22.56 16.81
C LEU A 46 -34.45 23.77 16.18
N GLN A 47 -34.21 24.97 16.70
CA GLN A 47 -34.75 26.23 16.16
C GLN A 47 -33.85 26.85 15.08
N ARG A 48 -32.75 26.19 14.68
CA ARG A 48 -31.91 26.66 13.57
C ARG A 48 -32.76 26.77 12.30
N GLU A 49 -32.75 27.94 11.68
CA GLU A 49 -33.49 28.20 10.44
C GLU A 49 -32.98 27.27 9.34
N GLY A 50 -33.93 26.54 8.71
CA GLY A 50 -33.64 25.81 7.49
C GLY A 50 -33.48 26.76 6.30
N ASN A 51 -33.08 26.21 5.15
CA ASN A 51 -32.81 26.94 3.91
C ASN A 51 -34.01 27.79 3.40
N ASP A 52 -35.22 27.54 3.93
CA ASP A 52 -36.47 28.21 3.57
C ASP A 52 -36.96 29.24 4.61
N GLY A 53 -36.14 29.59 5.61
CA GLY A 53 -36.49 30.59 6.65
C GLY A 53 -37.55 30.14 7.67
N LYS A 54 -37.92 28.85 7.68
CA LYS A 54 -38.80 28.25 8.69
C LYS A 54 -37.99 27.47 9.71
N ALA A 55 -38.48 27.41 10.95
CA ALA A 55 -37.89 26.57 11.99
C ALA A 55 -37.96 25.09 11.57
N VAL A 56 -36.88 24.34 11.76
CA VAL A 56 -36.82 22.90 11.46
C VAL A 56 -37.95 22.13 12.17
N GLY A 57 -38.40 22.60 13.33
CA GLY A 57 -39.55 22.04 14.03
C GLY A 57 -40.89 22.12 13.29
N ASP A 58 -41.14 23.18 12.52
CA ASP A 58 -42.37 23.31 11.73
C ASP A 58 -42.38 22.32 10.56
N SER A 59 -41.21 22.05 9.98
CA SER A 59 -41.03 21.05 8.93
C SER A 59 -41.18 19.63 9.47
N ILE A 60 -40.64 19.33 10.66
CA ILE A 60 -40.84 18.02 11.31
C ILE A 60 -42.31 17.81 11.67
N GLY A 61 -42.98 18.84 12.20
CA GLY A 61 -44.40 18.79 12.52
C GLY A 61 -45.28 18.59 11.28
N SER A 62 -44.94 19.22 10.15
CA SER A 62 -45.68 19.04 8.89
C SER A 62 -45.48 17.63 8.32
N VAL A 63 -44.25 17.10 8.34
CA VAL A 63 -43.94 15.72 7.92
C VAL A 63 -44.68 14.70 8.80
N ALA A 64 -44.67 14.88 10.12
CA ALA A 64 -45.40 13.98 11.02
C ALA A 64 -46.92 14.06 10.80
N SER A 65 -47.47 15.24 10.50
CA SER A 65 -48.88 15.39 10.16
C SER A 65 -49.24 14.70 8.83
N LEU A 66 -48.32 14.69 7.85
CA LEU A 66 -48.47 13.95 6.61
C LEU A 66 -48.48 12.44 6.85
N LEU A 67 -47.66 11.93 7.78
CA LEU A 67 -47.70 10.52 8.17
C LEU A 67 -49.06 10.15 8.78
N VAL A 68 -49.61 10.99 9.66
CA VAL A 68 -50.96 10.79 10.19
C VAL A 68 -52.01 10.79 9.08
N TRP A 69 -51.88 11.68 8.10
CA TRP A 69 -52.73 11.70 6.92
C TRP A 69 -52.63 10.41 6.10
N LEU A 70 -51.41 9.87 5.98
CA LEU A 70 -51.14 8.59 5.32
C LEU A 70 -51.83 7.42 6.05
N PHE A 71 -51.85 7.42 7.39
CA PHE A 71 -52.63 6.45 8.18
C PHE A 71 -54.13 6.52 7.87
N GLY A 72 -54.70 7.72 7.77
CA GLY A 72 -56.10 7.88 7.41
C GLY A 72 -56.39 7.41 6.00
N LEU A 73 -55.51 7.75 5.05
CA LEU A 73 -55.59 7.22 3.69
C LEU A 73 -55.54 5.69 3.71
N MET A 74 -54.64 5.08 4.48
CA MET A 74 -54.59 3.63 4.64
C MET A 74 -55.87 3.04 5.22
N ALA A 75 -56.43 3.66 6.25
CA ALA A 75 -57.68 3.21 6.87
C ALA A 75 -58.86 3.26 5.88
N VAL A 76 -58.89 4.29 5.02
CA VAL A 76 -59.86 4.36 3.91
C VAL A 76 -59.61 3.26 2.88
N LEU A 77 -58.37 3.07 2.44
CA LEU A 77 -58.01 2.03 1.46
C LEU A 77 -58.29 0.61 1.97
N GLN A 78 -58.11 0.36 3.28
CA GLN A 78 -58.45 -0.91 3.94
C GLN A 78 -59.96 -1.18 3.90
N LEU A 79 -60.79 -0.14 4.07
CA LEU A 79 -62.25 -0.25 3.99
C LEU A 79 -62.74 -0.70 2.61
N PHE A 80 -62.02 -0.31 1.56
CA PHE A 80 -62.25 -0.75 0.18
C PHE A 80 -61.51 -2.05 -0.18
N SER A 81 -60.86 -2.70 0.80
CA SER A 81 -60.13 -3.96 0.62
C SER A 81 -59.01 -3.90 -0.42
N LEU A 82 -58.40 -2.72 -0.61
CA LEU A 82 -57.25 -2.51 -1.52
C LEU A 82 -55.92 -2.94 -0.87
N THR A 83 -55.91 -4.12 -0.23
CA THR A 83 -54.81 -4.61 0.61
C THR A 83 -53.50 -4.79 -0.15
N GLN A 84 -53.54 -5.12 -1.44
CA GLN A 84 -52.33 -5.31 -2.25
C GLN A 84 -51.54 -4.00 -2.48
N VAL A 85 -52.22 -2.86 -2.51
CA VAL A 85 -51.57 -1.53 -2.66
C VAL A 85 -51.03 -1.05 -1.31
N LEU A 86 -51.56 -1.60 -0.21
CA LEU A 86 -51.25 -1.18 1.15
C LEU A 86 -49.98 -1.80 1.71
N GLU A 87 -49.59 -3.01 1.29
CA GLU A 87 -48.44 -3.72 1.87
C GLU A 87 -47.13 -2.91 1.84
N PRO A 88 -46.70 -2.33 0.70
CA PRO A 88 -45.47 -1.54 0.67
C PRO A 88 -45.56 -0.28 1.55
N ILE A 89 -46.72 0.38 1.57
CA ILE A 89 -46.95 1.59 2.38
C ILE A 89 -46.94 1.24 3.87
N GLN A 90 -47.55 0.11 4.25
CA GLN A 90 -47.54 -0.43 5.61
C GLN A 90 -46.12 -0.73 6.07
N SER A 91 -45.29 -1.36 5.22
CA SER A 91 -43.89 -1.66 5.54
C SER A 91 -43.08 -0.39 5.79
N LEU A 92 -43.24 0.65 4.96
CA LEU A 92 -42.53 1.92 5.13
C LEU A 92 -42.95 2.62 6.42
N LEU A 93 -44.25 2.63 6.69
CA LEU A 93 -44.81 3.24 7.89
C LEU A 93 -44.37 2.51 9.16
N GLN A 94 -44.38 1.18 9.16
CA GLN A 94 -43.85 0.38 10.27
C GLN A 94 -42.36 0.65 10.48
N GLY A 95 -41.57 0.79 9.41
CA GLY A 95 -40.17 1.20 9.48
C GLY A 95 -39.99 2.56 10.15
N VAL A 96 -40.78 3.57 9.75
CA VAL A 96 -40.74 4.92 10.35
C VAL A 96 -41.17 4.91 11.82
N LEU A 97 -42.18 4.12 12.20
CA LEU A 97 -42.58 3.99 13.60
C LEU A 97 -41.53 3.25 14.43
N GLY A 98 -40.92 2.20 13.89
CA GLY A 98 -39.83 1.46 14.54
C GLY A 98 -38.58 2.33 14.75
N PHE A 99 -38.38 3.33 13.89
CA PHE A 99 -37.33 4.32 14.06
C PHE A 99 -37.53 5.21 15.28
N LEU A 100 -38.76 5.46 15.75
CA LEU A 100 -39.02 6.37 16.87
C LEU A 100 -38.43 5.86 18.20
N PRO A 101 -38.72 4.63 18.66
CA PRO A 101 -38.04 4.05 19.84
C PRO A 101 -36.52 3.98 19.67
N ASN A 102 -36.07 3.55 18.48
CA ASN A 102 -34.65 3.40 18.15
C ASN A 102 -33.90 4.74 18.17
N LEU A 103 -34.54 5.82 17.73
CA LEU A 103 -33.99 7.18 17.75
C LEU A 103 -33.73 7.66 19.17
N ILE A 104 -34.64 7.36 20.10
CA ILE A 104 -34.46 7.69 21.51
C ILE A 104 -33.26 6.92 22.07
N GLY A 105 -33.18 5.61 21.80
CA GLY A 105 -32.07 4.76 22.22
C GLY A 105 -30.72 5.21 21.66
N ALA A 106 -30.66 5.47 20.35
CA ALA A 106 -29.46 5.93 19.66
C ALA A 106 -28.98 7.29 20.18
N THR A 107 -29.91 8.23 20.39
CA THR A 107 -29.59 9.56 20.95
C THR A 107 -29.03 9.43 22.37
N PHE A 108 -29.64 8.59 23.20
CA PHE A 108 -29.19 8.35 24.56
C PHE A 108 -27.77 7.76 24.59
N VAL A 109 -27.51 6.72 23.79
CA VAL A 109 -26.19 6.09 23.68
C VAL A 109 -25.15 7.06 23.11
N PHE A 110 -25.51 7.86 22.10
CA PHE A 110 -24.61 8.86 21.53
C PHE A 110 -24.21 9.93 22.55
N VAL A 111 -25.17 10.46 23.33
CA VAL A 111 -24.88 11.47 24.36
C VAL A 111 -23.98 10.90 25.46
N ILE A 112 -24.26 9.69 25.94
CA ILE A 112 -23.41 9.03 26.94
C ILE A 112 -22.01 8.80 26.37
N GLY A 113 -21.92 8.23 25.17
CA GLY A 113 -20.64 7.95 24.54
C GLY A 113 -19.84 9.21 24.23
N PHE A 114 -20.49 10.32 23.86
CA PHE A 114 -19.85 11.62 23.68
C PHE A 114 -19.22 12.14 24.97
N VAL A 115 -19.94 12.03 26.10
CA VAL A 115 -19.41 12.40 27.43
C VAL A 115 -18.21 11.53 27.77
N VAL A 116 -18.32 10.20 27.58
CA VAL A 116 -17.22 9.26 27.80
C VAL A 116 -16.00 9.61 26.93
N ALA A 117 -16.19 9.87 25.63
CA ALA A 117 -15.13 10.26 24.71
C ALA A 117 -14.40 11.52 25.20
N LYS A 118 -15.15 12.52 25.69
CA LYS A 118 -14.58 13.76 26.22
C LYS A 118 -13.75 13.53 27.49
N ILE A 119 -14.22 12.66 28.38
CA ILE A 119 -13.48 12.28 29.60
C ILE A 119 -12.18 11.56 29.20
N VAL A 120 -12.25 10.57 28.30
CA VAL A 120 -11.08 9.81 27.87
C VAL A 120 -10.06 10.72 27.19
N ARG A 121 -10.51 11.66 26.35
CA ARG A 121 -9.63 12.68 25.75
C ARG A 121 -8.84 13.44 26.82
N GLN A 122 -9.51 13.96 27.84
CA GLN A 122 -8.86 14.71 28.92
C GLN A 122 -7.86 13.86 29.70
N LEU A 123 -8.20 12.59 29.96
CA LEU A 123 -7.29 11.65 30.62
C LEU A 123 -6.05 11.38 29.77
N VAL A 124 -6.21 11.18 28.46
CA VAL A 124 -5.08 10.96 27.52
C VAL A 124 -4.21 12.21 27.41
N GLU A 125 -4.79 13.41 27.25
CA GLU A 125 -4.04 14.66 27.22
C GLU A 125 -3.24 14.88 28.52
N THR A 126 -3.82 14.58 29.67
CA THR A 126 -3.17 14.68 30.99
C THR A 126 -2.04 13.67 31.12
N ALA A 127 -2.26 12.41 30.73
CA ALA A 127 -1.25 11.36 30.79
C ALA A 127 -0.08 11.64 29.85
N LEU A 128 -0.34 12.11 28.62
CA LEU A 128 0.71 12.48 27.67
C LEU A 128 1.47 13.73 28.11
N GLY A 129 0.80 14.70 28.75
CA GLY A 129 1.45 15.88 29.32
C GLY A 129 2.44 15.53 30.44
N ALA A 130 2.21 14.44 31.17
CA ALA A 130 3.13 13.94 32.19
C ALA A 130 4.41 13.31 31.59
N VAL A 131 4.36 12.85 30.33
CA VAL A 131 5.52 12.30 29.63
C VAL A 131 6.36 13.44 29.06
N ASN A 132 7.58 13.62 29.57
CA ASN A 132 8.52 14.66 29.14
C ASN A 132 9.12 14.39 27.75
N PHE A 133 8.30 14.44 26.69
CA PHE A 133 8.76 14.36 25.30
C PHE A 133 9.83 15.41 24.99
N THR A 134 9.81 16.54 25.68
CA THR A 134 10.78 17.65 25.61
C THR A 134 12.24 17.19 25.67
N LYS A 135 12.59 16.13 26.43
CA LYS A 135 13.98 15.63 26.48
C LYS A 135 14.38 14.86 25.22
N LEU A 136 13.47 14.07 24.66
CA LEU A 136 13.70 13.31 23.43
C LEU A 136 13.75 14.25 22.22
N THR A 137 12.86 15.25 22.18
CA THR A 137 12.83 16.26 21.12
C THR A 137 14.07 17.13 21.12
N ARG A 138 14.60 17.52 22.30
CA ARG A 138 15.84 18.33 22.39
C ARG A 138 17.06 17.59 21.84
N LYS A 139 17.10 16.25 21.99
CA LYS A 139 18.17 15.41 21.42
C LYS A 139 18.01 15.23 19.91
N ALA A 140 16.78 15.14 19.41
CA ALA A 140 16.48 15.04 17.99
C ALA A 140 16.70 16.37 17.24
N SER A 141 16.31 17.51 17.82
CA SER A 141 16.48 18.83 17.21
C SER A 141 17.93 19.33 17.26
N ALA A 142 18.68 18.98 18.31
CA ALA A 142 20.13 19.23 18.36
C ALA A 142 20.88 18.48 17.24
N GLY A 143 20.41 17.28 16.86
CA GLY A 143 20.93 16.53 15.72
C GLY A 143 20.46 17.07 14.36
N ALA A 144 19.29 17.71 14.27
CA ALA A 144 18.77 18.27 13.01
C ALA A 144 19.42 19.62 12.63
N ASN A 145 19.68 20.49 13.61
CA ASN A 145 20.31 21.80 13.35
C ASN A 145 21.78 21.70 12.93
N THR A 146 22.48 20.63 13.31
CA THR A 146 23.87 20.38 12.91
C THR A 146 23.96 20.02 11.43
N VAL A 147 23.09 19.12 10.93
CA VAL A 147 23.04 18.75 9.51
C VAL A 147 22.56 19.87 8.58
N VAL A 148 21.64 20.73 9.04
CA VAL A 148 21.17 21.89 8.25
C VAL A 148 22.25 22.96 8.12
N ASN A 149 23.03 23.23 9.17
CA ASN A 149 24.14 24.18 9.09
C ASN A 149 25.31 23.66 8.25
N GLU A 150 25.61 22.35 8.27
CA GLU A 150 26.62 21.74 7.39
C GLU A 150 26.23 21.77 5.91
N ALA A 151 24.95 21.64 5.58
CA ALA A 151 24.47 21.66 4.19
C ALA A 151 24.37 23.08 3.59
N SER A 152 24.40 24.13 4.40
CA SER A 152 24.14 25.51 3.96
C SER A 152 25.37 26.26 3.43
N GLY A 153 26.59 25.76 3.62
CA GLY A 153 27.82 26.28 2.98
C GLY A 153 28.13 27.78 3.17
N ALA A 154 27.45 28.48 4.09
CA ALA A 154 27.68 29.90 4.33
C ALA A 154 28.86 30.08 5.31
N PRO A 155 29.86 30.93 5.01
CA PRO A 155 30.91 31.25 5.96
C PRO A 155 30.28 31.89 7.20
N ALA A 156 30.62 31.37 8.38
CA ALA A 156 30.28 32.00 9.64
C ALA A 156 30.99 33.37 9.70
N ASP A 157 30.21 34.45 9.55
CA ASP A 157 30.69 35.82 9.74
C ASP A 157 30.86 36.07 11.25
N PRO A 158 32.09 36.29 11.74
CA PRO A 158 32.36 36.50 13.16
C PRO A 158 31.90 37.87 13.69
N THR A 159 31.29 38.72 12.86
CA THR A 159 30.83 40.06 13.27
C THR A 159 29.35 40.17 13.62
N GLN A 160 28.60 39.07 13.59
CA GLN A 160 27.21 39.08 14.06
C GLN A 160 27.16 39.04 15.60
N VAL A 161 26.69 40.15 16.18
CA VAL A 161 26.23 40.23 17.58
C VAL A 161 25.34 39.02 17.89
N PRO A 162 25.43 38.40 19.09
CA PRO A 162 24.51 37.35 19.48
C PRO A 162 23.10 37.94 19.47
N VAL A 163 22.36 37.72 18.39
CA VAL A 163 20.92 37.97 18.34
C VAL A 163 20.36 37.08 19.44
N GLY A 164 19.73 37.70 20.44
CA GLY A 164 19.19 37.01 21.61
C GLY A 164 18.43 35.76 21.20
N ASP A 165 18.57 34.72 22.03
CA ASP A 165 18.10 33.35 21.78
C ASP A 165 16.95 33.33 20.77
N PRO A 166 17.15 32.79 19.54
CA PRO A 166 16.07 32.69 18.59
C PRO A 166 14.94 31.95 19.30
N ALA A 167 13.78 32.62 19.43
CA ALA A 167 12.61 32.04 20.07
C ALA A 167 12.46 30.62 19.52
N PRO A 168 12.41 29.59 20.39
CA PRO A 168 12.47 28.21 19.93
C PRO A 168 11.43 28.04 18.83
N PRO A 169 11.81 27.49 17.66
CA PRO A 169 10.85 27.32 16.58
C PRO A 169 9.64 26.62 17.18
N LYS A 170 8.45 27.21 17.02
CA LYS A 170 7.16 26.61 17.38
C LYS A 170 6.97 25.37 16.51
N THR A 171 7.76 24.36 16.79
CA THR A 171 7.72 23.05 16.16
C THR A 171 6.39 22.45 16.58
N GLY A 172 5.60 21.95 15.63
CA GLY A 172 4.27 21.35 15.86
C GLY A 172 4.26 20.18 16.87
N LEU A 173 5.41 19.83 17.42
CA LEU A 173 5.66 18.87 18.48
C LEU A 173 5.04 19.29 19.83
N SER A 174 4.91 20.59 20.13
CA SER A 174 4.20 21.04 21.35
C SER A 174 2.69 20.79 21.28
N ASN A 175 2.15 20.54 20.10
CA ASN A 175 0.75 20.19 19.88
C ASN A 175 0.51 18.68 19.87
N ILE A 176 1.53 17.82 20.00
CA ILE A 176 1.36 16.35 19.98
C ILE A 176 0.32 15.88 21.01
N PRO A 177 0.32 16.34 22.29
CA PRO A 177 -0.67 15.89 23.25
C PRO A 177 -2.10 16.21 22.82
N ASN A 178 -2.31 17.42 22.28
CA ASN A 178 -3.63 17.85 21.77
C ASN A 178 -4.04 17.08 20.51
N VAL A 179 -3.09 16.79 19.62
CA VAL A 179 -3.35 16.01 18.39
C VAL A 179 -3.71 14.58 18.74
N VAL A 180 -2.96 13.93 19.64
CA VAL A 180 -3.25 12.57 20.11
C VAL A 180 -4.57 12.55 20.89
N GLY A 181 -4.83 13.53 21.75
CA GLY A 181 -6.10 13.67 22.46
C GLY A 181 -7.29 13.80 21.50
N ASN A 182 -7.18 14.66 20.49
CA ASN A 182 -8.19 14.81 19.46
C ASN A 182 -8.38 13.54 18.62
N LEU A 183 -7.31 12.82 18.29
CA LEU A 183 -7.39 11.55 17.56
C LEU A 183 -8.12 10.48 18.38
N VAL A 184 -7.77 10.32 19.65
CA VAL A 184 -8.45 9.37 20.54
C VAL A 184 -9.92 9.75 20.70
N PHE A 185 -10.21 11.04 20.88
CA PHE A 185 -11.58 11.54 20.91
C PHE A 185 -12.34 11.19 19.64
N ALA A 186 -11.76 11.45 18.46
CA ALA A 186 -12.37 11.15 17.18
C ALA A 186 -12.63 9.66 17.01
N ILE A 187 -11.68 8.79 17.37
CA ILE A 187 -11.85 7.33 17.29
C ILE A 187 -12.98 6.87 18.20
N ILE A 188 -13.02 7.31 19.46
CA ILE A 188 -14.09 6.93 20.39
C ILE A 188 -15.44 7.48 19.90
N LEU A 189 -15.47 8.72 19.40
CA LEU A 189 -16.67 9.32 18.84
C LEU A 189 -17.19 8.53 17.63
N ILE A 190 -16.30 8.07 16.73
CA ILE A 190 -16.65 7.23 15.59
C ILE A 190 -17.25 5.90 16.08
N VAL A 191 -16.62 5.23 17.05
CA VAL A 191 -17.13 3.98 17.66
C VAL A 191 -18.54 4.20 18.23
N VAL A 192 -18.72 5.28 19.00
CA VAL A 192 -20.00 5.65 19.60
C VAL A 192 -21.05 5.98 18.53
N ALA A 193 -20.65 6.69 17.47
CA ALA A 193 -21.54 7.02 16.37
C ALA A 193 -22.01 5.77 15.61
N ILE A 194 -21.10 4.81 15.36
CA ILE A 194 -21.44 3.52 14.75
C ILE A 194 -22.43 2.76 15.65
N ALA A 195 -22.17 2.67 16.95
CA ALA A 195 -23.09 2.03 17.90
C ALA A 195 -24.47 2.71 17.93
N ALA A 196 -24.51 4.04 17.88
CA ALA A 196 -25.76 4.78 17.81
C ALA A 196 -26.51 4.49 16.50
N LEU A 197 -25.82 4.43 15.35
CA LEU A 197 -26.41 4.09 14.06
C LEU A 197 -26.97 2.66 14.01
N GLN A 198 -26.31 1.71 14.67
CA GLN A 198 -26.81 0.33 14.82
C GLN A 198 -28.11 0.30 15.62
N ILE A 199 -28.15 0.99 16.76
CA ILE A 199 -29.39 1.11 17.57
C ILE A 199 -30.49 1.81 16.77
N LEU A 200 -30.12 2.80 15.96
CA LEU A 200 -31.02 3.50 15.07
C LEU A 200 -31.63 2.59 13.99
N GLY A 201 -31.02 1.42 13.75
CA GLY A 201 -31.47 0.41 12.78
C GLY A 201 -31.00 0.69 11.35
N ILE A 202 -29.96 1.50 11.16
CA ILE A 202 -29.44 1.86 9.83
C ILE A 202 -28.21 1.01 9.49
N SER A 203 -28.40 -0.31 9.38
CA SER A 203 -27.32 -1.29 9.11
C SER A 203 -26.55 -1.01 7.81
N ALA A 204 -27.25 -0.54 6.77
CA ALA A 204 -26.64 -0.18 5.49
C ALA A 204 -25.52 0.88 5.59
N ILE A 205 -25.48 1.66 6.67
CA ILE A 205 -24.41 2.64 6.93
C ILE A 205 -23.47 2.16 8.03
N SER A 206 -23.99 1.56 9.11
CA SER A 206 -23.16 1.11 10.22
C SER A 206 -22.23 -0.04 9.85
N ASP A 207 -22.66 -0.97 9.00
CA ASP A 207 -21.89 -2.19 8.74
C ASP A 207 -20.61 -1.87 7.94
N PRO A 208 -20.64 -1.09 6.84
CA PRO A 208 -19.41 -0.65 6.19
C PRO A 208 -18.54 0.21 7.11
N ALA A 209 -19.14 1.07 7.94
CA ALA A 209 -18.38 1.91 8.88
C ALA A 209 -17.67 1.07 9.95
N GLU A 210 -18.31 0.02 10.45
CA GLU A 210 -17.72 -0.93 11.39
C GLU A 210 -16.56 -1.70 10.75
N GLN A 211 -16.72 -2.17 9.50
CA GLN A 211 -15.64 -2.82 8.77
C GLN A 211 -14.41 -1.92 8.60
N MET A 212 -14.63 -0.62 8.32
CA MET A 212 -13.54 0.35 8.23
C MET A 212 -12.84 0.56 9.57
N LEU A 213 -13.61 0.65 10.66
CA LEU A 213 -13.05 0.75 12.01
C LEU A 213 -12.26 -0.52 12.37
N GLN A 214 -12.80 -1.71 12.10
CA GLN A 214 -12.11 -2.98 12.32
C GLN A 214 -10.81 -3.06 11.50
N MET A 215 -10.84 -2.66 10.23
CA MET A 215 -9.64 -2.58 9.38
C MET A 215 -8.59 -1.65 10.00
N PHE A 216 -8.98 -0.48 10.50
CA PHE A 216 -8.08 0.43 11.18
C PHE A 216 -7.49 -0.16 12.48
N LEU A 217 -8.34 -0.77 13.32
CA LEU A 217 -7.91 -1.36 14.60
C LEU A 217 -6.99 -2.56 14.41
N THR A 218 -7.24 -3.40 13.39
CA THR A 218 -6.38 -4.54 13.04
C THR A 218 -5.07 -4.11 12.38
N ALA A 219 -5.05 -2.96 11.70
CA ALA A 219 -3.82 -2.40 11.15
C ALA A 219 -2.84 -1.92 12.24
N LEU A 220 -3.32 -1.48 13.41
CA LEU A 220 -2.44 -0.99 14.49
C LEU A 220 -1.41 -2.03 14.96
N PRO A 221 -1.78 -3.26 15.35
CA PRO A 221 -0.81 -4.31 15.66
C PRO A 221 0.13 -4.65 14.49
N ALA A 222 -0.40 -4.72 13.27
CA ALA A 222 0.36 -5.04 12.07
C ALA A 222 1.45 -3.99 11.78
N ILE A 223 1.13 -2.70 11.96
CA ILE A 223 2.09 -1.60 11.81
C ILE A 223 3.22 -1.71 12.82
N ILE A 224 2.90 -2.02 14.09
CA ILE A 224 3.91 -2.22 15.12
C ILE A 224 4.80 -3.42 14.78
N ALA A 225 4.21 -4.54 14.38
CA ALA A 225 4.95 -5.73 13.96
C ALA A 225 5.90 -5.42 12.77
N ALA A 226 5.40 -4.73 11.75
CA ALA A 226 6.18 -4.32 10.60
C ALA A 226 7.32 -3.36 10.96
N ALA A 227 7.07 -2.39 11.85
CA ALA A 227 8.10 -1.47 12.34
C ALA A 227 9.19 -2.20 13.12
N LEU A 228 8.82 -3.18 13.97
CA LEU A 228 9.77 -4.03 14.68
C LEU A 228 10.60 -4.88 13.71
N ILE A 229 9.97 -5.48 12.70
CA ILE A 229 10.64 -6.27 11.65
C ILE A 229 11.63 -5.41 10.89
N LEU A 230 11.25 -4.21 10.45
CA LEU A 230 12.15 -3.28 9.75
C LEU A 230 13.30 -2.82 10.64
N GLY A 231 13.02 -2.47 11.89
CA GLY A 231 14.05 -2.08 12.86
C GLY A 231 15.05 -3.20 13.11
N LEU A 232 14.57 -4.44 13.25
CA LEU A 232 15.42 -5.62 13.39
C LEU A 232 16.23 -5.88 12.11
N GLY A 233 15.62 -5.71 10.93
CA GLY A 233 16.31 -5.85 9.65
C GLY A 233 17.44 -4.85 9.46
N TYR A 234 17.23 -3.60 9.88
CA TYR A 234 18.27 -2.58 9.87
C TYR A 234 19.42 -2.95 10.81
N LEU A 235 19.11 -3.42 12.03
CA LEU A 235 20.12 -3.87 12.99
C LEU A 235 20.94 -5.05 12.44
N ILE A 236 20.27 -6.06 11.91
CA ILE A 236 20.90 -7.27 11.36
C ILE A 236 21.74 -6.94 10.13
N SER A 237 21.22 -6.14 9.20
CA SER A 237 21.98 -5.76 7.98
C SER A 237 23.25 -4.98 8.32
N SER A 238 23.20 -4.07 9.29
CA SER A 238 24.38 -3.34 9.77
C SER A 238 25.42 -4.29 10.39
N PHE A 239 24.98 -5.18 11.28
CA PHE A 239 25.86 -6.15 11.95
C PHE A 239 26.51 -7.13 10.95
N LEU A 240 25.71 -7.78 10.10
CA LEU A 240 26.22 -8.70 9.09
C LEU A 240 27.11 -7.99 8.07
N GLY A 241 26.80 -6.75 7.71
CA GLY A 241 27.63 -5.97 6.81
C GLY A 241 29.01 -5.68 7.40
N GLY A 242 29.09 -5.25 8.66
CA GLY A 242 30.38 -5.03 9.33
C GLY A 242 31.22 -6.30 9.49
N LEU A 243 30.57 -7.43 9.83
CA LEU A 243 31.22 -8.73 9.88
C LEU A 243 31.76 -9.16 8.52
N LEU A 244 30.96 -8.97 7.47
CA LEU A 244 31.31 -9.36 6.11
C LEU A 244 32.46 -8.50 5.58
N GLU A 245 32.45 -7.18 5.82
CA GLU A 245 33.54 -6.27 5.46
C GLU A 245 34.85 -6.66 6.14
N THR A 246 34.81 -6.96 7.45
CA THR A 246 35.99 -7.40 8.20
C THR A 246 36.51 -8.74 7.69
N THR A 247 35.61 -9.68 7.40
CA THR A 247 35.97 -11.02 6.94
C THR A 247 36.54 -11.00 5.52
N LEU A 248 35.86 -10.36 4.57
CA LEU A 248 36.33 -10.23 3.18
C LEU A 248 37.63 -9.41 3.08
N GLY A 249 37.75 -8.35 3.89
CA GLY A 249 38.97 -7.56 3.99
C GLY A 249 40.13 -8.38 4.54
N GLY A 250 39.90 -9.17 5.60
CA GLY A 250 40.88 -10.09 6.18
C GLY A 250 41.33 -11.20 5.23
N LEU A 251 40.42 -11.70 4.39
CA LEU A 251 40.73 -12.66 3.32
C LEU A 251 41.52 -12.03 2.15
N GLY A 252 41.64 -10.70 2.11
CA GLY A 252 42.33 -10.01 1.04
C GLY A 252 41.57 -10.03 -0.29
N VAL A 253 40.23 -10.02 -0.24
CA VAL A 253 39.37 -10.00 -1.44
C VAL A 253 39.69 -8.79 -2.32
N ASP A 254 39.92 -7.62 -1.72
CA ASP A 254 40.31 -6.41 -2.47
C ASP A 254 41.61 -6.60 -3.26
N ARG A 255 42.61 -7.28 -2.69
CA ARG A 255 43.89 -7.55 -3.38
C ARG A 255 43.70 -8.54 -4.52
N SER A 256 42.83 -9.53 -4.34
CA SER A 256 42.56 -10.56 -5.35
C SER A 256 41.79 -9.97 -6.54
N VAL A 257 40.82 -9.10 -6.26
CA VAL A 257 40.00 -8.44 -7.29
C VAL A 257 40.77 -7.31 -7.98
N ALA A 258 41.61 -6.55 -7.26
CA ALA A 258 42.42 -5.48 -7.86
C ALA A 258 43.38 -6.01 -8.95
N LYS A 259 43.88 -7.24 -8.80
CA LYS A 259 44.72 -7.91 -9.83
C LYS A 259 43.98 -8.19 -11.14
N LEU A 260 42.64 -8.21 -11.11
CA LEU A 260 41.83 -8.50 -12.29
C LEU A 260 41.55 -7.24 -13.13
N GLU A 261 41.88 -6.03 -12.63
CA GLU A 261 41.60 -4.74 -13.29
C GLU A 261 40.13 -4.53 -13.70
N ILE A 262 39.20 -5.24 -13.04
CA ILE A 262 37.76 -5.21 -13.35
C ILE A 262 36.98 -4.10 -12.63
N LEU A 263 37.60 -3.44 -11.64
CA LEU A 263 36.98 -2.38 -10.85
C LEU A 263 37.53 -0.99 -11.23
N PRO A 264 36.71 0.07 -11.14
CA PRO A 264 37.18 1.44 -11.30
C PRO A 264 38.32 1.77 -10.32
N ALA A 265 39.23 2.66 -10.75
CA ALA A 265 40.33 3.11 -9.90
C ALA A 265 39.81 3.67 -8.56
N GLY A 266 40.24 3.07 -7.44
CA GLY A 266 39.83 3.47 -6.09
C GLY A 266 38.60 2.76 -5.52
N ALA A 267 37.94 1.89 -6.28
CA ALA A 267 36.80 1.10 -5.78
C ALA A 267 37.25 -0.18 -5.05
N SER A 268 36.67 -0.45 -3.87
CA SER A 268 36.94 -1.66 -3.09
C SER A 268 35.86 -2.72 -3.34
N ALA A 269 36.26 -3.92 -3.74
CA ALA A 269 35.37 -5.06 -3.95
C ALA A 269 34.61 -5.41 -2.66
N THR A 270 35.31 -5.35 -1.52
CA THR A 270 34.74 -5.69 -0.22
C THR A 270 33.55 -4.81 0.13
N LYS A 271 33.64 -3.48 -0.07
CA LYS A 271 32.52 -2.57 0.21
C LYS A 271 31.34 -2.78 -0.73
N ILE A 272 31.60 -3.06 -2.01
CA ILE A 272 30.54 -3.30 -3.00
C ILE A 272 29.75 -4.56 -2.62
N ILE A 273 30.46 -5.67 -2.37
CA ILE A 273 29.84 -6.95 -1.95
C ILE A 273 29.07 -6.76 -0.64
N THR A 274 29.66 -6.08 0.33
CA THR A 274 29.01 -5.80 1.62
C THR A 274 27.74 -4.98 1.44
N ARG A 275 27.78 -3.93 0.62
CA ARG A 275 26.61 -3.08 0.36
C ARG A 275 25.48 -3.83 -0.33
N ILE A 276 25.83 -4.69 -1.30
CA ILE A 276 24.87 -5.56 -1.98
C ILE A 276 24.16 -6.47 -0.96
N VAL A 277 24.92 -7.14 -0.09
CA VAL A 277 24.36 -8.04 0.93
C VAL A 277 23.50 -7.27 1.93
N GLN A 278 23.92 -6.07 2.36
CA GLN A 278 23.11 -5.20 3.22
C GLN A 278 21.77 -4.85 2.57
N VAL A 279 21.78 -4.44 1.30
CA VAL A 279 20.55 -4.12 0.55
C VAL A 279 19.66 -5.35 0.42
N ALA A 280 20.22 -6.53 0.09
CA ALA A 280 19.46 -7.76 -0.01
C ALA A 280 18.79 -8.16 1.31
N ILE A 281 19.52 -8.07 2.43
CA ILE A 281 18.96 -8.31 3.77
C ILE A 281 17.87 -7.28 4.08
N MET A 282 18.11 -5.99 3.81
CA MET A 282 17.11 -4.95 4.06
C MET A 282 15.83 -5.18 3.24
N VAL A 283 15.95 -5.54 1.95
CA VAL A 283 14.81 -5.88 1.09
C VAL A 283 14.08 -7.12 1.62
N PHE A 284 14.79 -8.15 2.09
CA PHE A 284 14.18 -9.32 2.72
C PHE A 284 13.32 -8.95 3.94
N PHE A 285 13.84 -8.11 4.83
CA PHE A 285 13.08 -7.62 5.97
C PHE A 285 11.93 -6.68 5.55
N ALA A 286 12.11 -5.89 4.49
CA ALA A 286 11.04 -5.09 3.92
C ALA A 286 9.89 -5.96 3.39
N ILE A 287 10.19 -7.05 2.68
CA ILE A 287 9.20 -8.06 2.24
C ILE A 287 8.45 -8.65 3.43
N MET A 288 9.16 -9.00 4.51
CA MET A 288 8.52 -9.52 5.72
C MET A 288 7.61 -8.47 6.38
N ALA A 289 8.05 -7.21 6.42
CA ALA A 289 7.27 -6.11 6.98
C ALA A 289 6.02 -5.82 6.15
N THR A 290 6.12 -5.78 4.81
CA THR A 290 4.97 -5.56 3.93
C THR A 290 3.97 -6.71 3.98
N ARG A 291 4.46 -7.94 4.15
CA ARG A 291 3.61 -9.11 4.39
C ARG A 291 2.88 -8.98 5.74
N ALA A 292 3.57 -8.54 6.79
CA ALA A 292 2.96 -8.30 8.10
C ALA A 292 1.89 -7.20 8.05
N LEU A 293 2.07 -6.17 7.21
CA LEU A 293 1.08 -5.12 6.95
C LEU A 293 -0.12 -5.58 6.12
N GLY A 294 -0.07 -6.78 5.52
CA GLY A 294 -1.12 -7.26 4.63
C GLY A 294 -1.13 -6.58 3.26
N PHE A 295 0.05 -6.18 2.76
CA PHE A 295 0.21 -5.58 1.42
C PHE A 295 0.76 -6.62 0.41
N PRO A 296 -0.07 -7.52 -0.13
CA PRO A 296 0.39 -8.60 -1.00
C PRO A 296 1.03 -8.07 -2.28
N GLU A 297 0.46 -7.04 -2.90
CA GLU A 297 0.97 -6.45 -4.15
C GLU A 297 2.37 -5.85 -3.96
N VAL A 298 2.56 -5.07 -2.88
CA VAL A 298 3.87 -4.51 -2.55
C VAL A 298 4.87 -5.63 -2.26
N THR A 299 4.43 -6.69 -1.58
CA THR A 299 5.26 -7.85 -1.28
C THR A 299 5.69 -8.58 -2.56
N GLN A 300 4.80 -8.74 -3.54
CA GLN A 300 5.11 -9.35 -4.84
C GLN A 300 6.13 -8.51 -5.60
N ILE A 301 5.91 -7.19 -5.71
CA ILE A 301 6.86 -6.28 -6.35
C ILE A 301 8.24 -6.37 -5.69
N LEU A 302 8.31 -6.39 -4.35
CA LEU A 302 9.59 -6.51 -3.66
C LEU A 302 10.26 -7.88 -3.88
N ASN A 303 9.49 -8.97 -3.99
CA ASN A 303 10.04 -10.29 -4.35
C ASN A 303 10.62 -10.28 -5.77
N GLU A 304 9.92 -9.68 -6.74
CA GLU A 304 10.42 -9.51 -8.10
C GLU A 304 11.70 -8.67 -8.09
N VAL A 305 11.75 -7.56 -7.36
CA VAL A 305 12.97 -6.75 -7.21
C VAL A 305 14.12 -7.55 -6.62
N LEU A 306 13.87 -8.38 -5.61
CA LEU A 306 14.90 -9.24 -5.02
C LEU A 306 15.37 -10.32 -5.99
N GLU A 307 14.46 -10.92 -6.76
CA GLU A 307 14.78 -11.90 -7.79
C GLU A 307 15.60 -11.28 -8.92
N LEU A 308 15.17 -10.13 -9.46
CA LEU A 308 15.90 -9.36 -10.46
C LEU A 308 17.29 -8.97 -9.95
N GLY A 309 17.37 -8.49 -8.70
CA GLY A 309 18.63 -8.24 -8.02
C GLY A 309 19.51 -9.48 -7.97
N GLY A 310 18.96 -10.62 -7.56
CA GLY A 310 19.67 -11.91 -7.54
C GLY A 310 20.20 -12.32 -8.92
N ARG A 311 19.38 -12.23 -9.97
CA ARG A 311 19.76 -12.49 -11.36
C ARG A 311 20.93 -11.60 -11.79
N VAL A 312 20.87 -10.31 -11.49
CA VAL A 312 21.96 -9.36 -11.78
C VAL A 312 23.25 -9.76 -11.06
N LEU A 313 23.18 -10.13 -9.77
CA LEU A 313 24.35 -10.53 -9.00
C LEU A 313 25.02 -11.79 -9.55
N PHE A 314 24.24 -12.84 -9.79
CA PHE A 314 24.75 -14.10 -10.35
C PHE A 314 25.30 -13.89 -11.77
N GLY A 315 24.64 -13.09 -12.60
CA GLY A 315 25.16 -12.70 -13.91
C GLY A 315 26.53 -12.01 -13.77
N GLY A 316 26.67 -11.09 -12.82
CA GLY A 316 27.94 -10.41 -12.54
C GLY A 316 29.05 -11.38 -12.10
N VAL A 317 28.71 -12.38 -11.28
CA VAL A 317 29.63 -13.44 -10.87
C VAL A 317 30.08 -14.30 -12.06
N ILE A 318 29.17 -14.65 -12.97
CA ILE A 318 29.49 -15.40 -14.21
C ILE A 318 30.50 -14.60 -15.05
N ILE A 319 30.27 -13.30 -15.23
CA ILE A 319 31.20 -12.43 -15.98
C ILE A 319 32.57 -12.42 -15.30
N ALA A 320 32.62 -12.18 -13.98
CA ALA A 320 33.86 -12.14 -13.21
C ALA A 320 34.64 -13.47 -13.29
N ALA A 321 33.94 -14.60 -13.22
CA ALA A 321 34.53 -15.93 -13.41
C ALA A 321 35.11 -16.09 -14.82
N GLY A 322 34.41 -15.60 -15.84
CA GLY A 322 34.89 -15.59 -17.23
C GLY A 322 36.21 -14.85 -17.40
N PHE A 323 36.34 -13.66 -16.80
CA PHE A 323 37.60 -12.91 -16.81
C PHE A 323 38.73 -13.67 -16.13
N LEU A 324 38.45 -14.32 -14.99
CA LEU A 324 39.42 -15.13 -14.27
C LEU A 324 39.91 -16.31 -15.12
N ILE A 325 38.98 -17.05 -15.74
CA ILE A 325 39.28 -18.18 -16.61
C ILE A 325 40.08 -17.72 -17.83
N ALA A 326 39.67 -16.64 -18.49
CA ALA A 326 40.37 -16.10 -19.65
C ALA A 326 41.83 -15.71 -19.34
N ASN A 327 42.07 -15.09 -18.18
CA ASN A 327 43.41 -14.74 -17.73
C ASN A 327 44.26 -15.97 -17.37
N LEU A 328 43.63 -17.00 -16.78
CA LEU A 328 44.29 -18.25 -16.46
C LEU A 328 44.76 -18.98 -17.73
N ILE A 329 43.93 -18.98 -18.78
CA ILE A 329 44.27 -19.55 -20.09
C ILE A 329 45.53 -18.89 -20.66
N VAL A 330 45.59 -17.55 -20.67
CA VAL A 330 46.77 -16.82 -21.19
C VAL A 330 48.02 -17.12 -20.38
N LYS A 331 47.88 -17.28 -19.06
CA LYS A 331 49.01 -17.59 -18.19
C LYS A 331 49.64 -18.95 -18.51
N PHE A 332 48.83 -19.96 -18.85
CA PHE A 332 49.32 -21.30 -19.17
C PHE A 332 49.78 -21.47 -20.61
N MET A 333 49.17 -20.73 -21.55
CA MET A 333 49.45 -20.87 -22.99
C MET A 333 50.65 -20.02 -23.46
N GLY A 334 51.14 -19.13 -22.61
CA GLY A 334 52.22 -18.20 -22.94
C GLY A 334 51.75 -17.02 -23.80
N LYS A 335 52.69 -16.15 -24.17
CA LYS A 335 52.41 -14.96 -24.99
C LYS A 335 52.37 -15.37 -26.46
N GLY A 336 51.22 -15.18 -27.11
CA GLY A 336 51.06 -15.43 -28.54
C GLY A 336 49.66 -15.09 -29.05
N THR A 337 49.53 -14.91 -30.36
CA THR A 337 48.25 -14.62 -31.02
C THR A 337 47.13 -15.62 -30.68
N PRO A 338 47.38 -16.95 -30.62
CA PRO A 338 46.35 -17.92 -30.25
C PRO A 338 45.81 -17.70 -28.83
N ALA A 339 46.69 -17.40 -27.86
CA ALA A 339 46.31 -17.15 -26.48
C ALA A 339 45.42 -15.89 -26.36
N THR A 340 45.75 -14.83 -27.12
CA THR A 340 44.94 -13.60 -27.16
C THR A 340 43.56 -13.84 -27.74
N VAL A 341 43.46 -14.60 -28.85
CA VAL A 341 42.17 -14.93 -29.48
C VAL A 341 41.28 -15.71 -28.51
N ILE A 342 41.83 -16.73 -27.84
CA ILE A 342 41.07 -17.55 -26.88
C ILE A 342 40.65 -16.72 -25.65
N LYS A 343 41.50 -15.80 -25.17
CA LYS A 343 41.14 -14.87 -24.08
C LYS A 343 39.88 -14.09 -24.42
N TRP A 344 39.87 -13.41 -25.58
CA TRP A 344 38.74 -12.58 -25.99
C TRP A 344 37.49 -13.42 -26.29
N ALA A 345 37.65 -14.60 -26.89
CA ALA A 345 36.54 -15.53 -27.10
C ALA A 345 35.91 -15.99 -25.77
N THR A 346 36.75 -16.30 -24.77
CA THR A 346 36.29 -16.69 -23.43
C THR A 346 35.57 -15.55 -22.73
N ILE A 347 36.13 -14.33 -22.74
CA ILE A 347 35.48 -13.16 -22.15
C ILE A 347 34.14 -12.89 -22.83
N ALA A 348 34.08 -12.91 -24.17
CA ALA A 348 32.85 -12.68 -24.91
C ALA A 348 31.77 -13.72 -24.56
N LEU A 349 32.14 -15.00 -24.48
CA LEU A 349 31.22 -16.08 -24.11
C LEU A 349 30.66 -15.91 -22.70
N PHE A 350 31.51 -15.71 -21.70
CA PHE A 350 31.06 -15.55 -20.31
C PHE A 350 30.32 -14.23 -20.09
N THR A 351 30.68 -13.19 -20.85
CA THR A 351 29.94 -11.93 -20.84
C THR A 351 28.52 -12.16 -21.36
N ALA A 352 28.37 -12.80 -22.52
CA ALA A 352 27.07 -13.17 -23.07
C ALA A 352 26.24 -14.04 -22.11
N MET A 353 26.85 -15.08 -21.53
CA MET A 353 26.20 -15.96 -20.56
C MET A 353 25.77 -15.21 -19.29
N GLY A 354 26.62 -14.31 -18.79
CA GLY A 354 26.32 -13.49 -17.63
C GLY A 354 25.17 -12.52 -17.90
N LEU A 355 25.20 -11.76 -19.01
CA LEU A 355 24.12 -10.85 -19.38
C LEU A 355 22.79 -11.60 -19.60
N SER A 356 22.84 -12.79 -20.19
CA SER A 356 21.65 -13.64 -20.35
C SER A 356 21.06 -14.04 -19.00
N TYR A 357 21.89 -14.46 -18.04
CA TYR A 357 21.41 -14.77 -16.69
C TYR A 357 20.78 -13.56 -15.98
N MET A 358 21.24 -12.34 -16.27
CA MET A 358 20.62 -11.12 -15.76
C MET A 358 19.21 -10.86 -16.32
N GLY A 359 18.80 -11.59 -17.37
CA GLY A 359 17.54 -11.37 -18.09
C GLY A 359 17.60 -10.19 -19.06
N ILE A 360 18.79 -9.69 -19.39
CA ILE A 360 18.95 -8.59 -20.33
C ILE A 360 18.82 -9.15 -21.75
N ALA A 361 17.61 -9.11 -22.29
CA ALA A 361 17.30 -9.38 -23.69
C ALA A 361 17.98 -10.65 -24.22
N ASP A 362 17.65 -11.80 -23.61
CA ASP A 362 18.18 -13.13 -23.98
C ASP A 362 18.15 -13.40 -25.48
N GLU A 363 17.10 -12.93 -26.16
CA GLU A 363 16.93 -13.09 -27.60
C GLU A 363 17.98 -12.31 -28.40
N ILE A 364 18.32 -11.08 -27.98
CA ILE A 364 19.36 -10.26 -28.64
C ILE A 364 20.72 -10.95 -28.50
N ILE A 365 21.04 -11.45 -27.31
CA ILE A 365 22.32 -12.12 -27.04
C ILE A 365 22.41 -13.42 -27.83
N THR A 366 21.35 -14.23 -27.80
CA THR A 366 21.28 -15.51 -28.51
C THR A 366 21.40 -15.31 -30.02
N LEU A 367 20.71 -14.31 -30.58
CA LEU A 367 20.80 -13.99 -32.01
C LEU A 367 22.19 -13.48 -32.38
N ALA A 368 22.75 -12.54 -31.61
CA ALA A 368 24.07 -11.98 -31.88
C ALA A 368 25.16 -13.06 -31.82
N PHE A 369 25.14 -13.90 -30.79
CA PHE A 369 26.11 -14.99 -30.64
C PHE A 369 25.88 -16.08 -31.69
N GLY A 370 24.63 -16.43 -31.97
CA GLY A 370 24.26 -17.34 -33.05
C GLY A 370 24.82 -16.86 -34.39
N ALA A 371 24.67 -15.58 -34.72
CA ALA A 371 25.21 -14.98 -35.93
C ALA A 371 26.75 -15.04 -35.97
N VAL A 372 27.43 -14.76 -34.86
CA VAL A 372 28.91 -14.83 -34.78
C VAL A 372 29.40 -16.26 -34.92
N VAL A 373 28.77 -17.23 -34.27
CA VAL A 373 29.16 -18.65 -34.34
C VAL A 373 28.90 -19.21 -35.73
N VAL A 374 27.73 -18.97 -36.30
CA VAL A 374 27.38 -19.42 -37.66
C VAL A 374 28.28 -18.74 -38.69
N GLY A 375 28.47 -17.42 -38.60
CA GLY A 375 29.35 -16.67 -39.47
C GLY A 375 30.81 -17.11 -39.36
N GLY A 376 31.30 -17.36 -38.15
CA GLY A 376 32.64 -17.88 -37.89
C GLY A 376 32.84 -19.30 -38.43
N ALA A 377 31.85 -20.18 -38.25
CA ALA A 377 31.87 -21.53 -38.80
C ALA A 377 31.91 -21.51 -40.34
N LEU A 378 31.09 -20.66 -40.97
CA LEU A 378 31.11 -20.46 -42.43
C LEU A 378 32.44 -19.90 -42.91
N ALA A 379 33.01 -18.90 -42.23
CA ALA A 379 34.30 -18.33 -42.58
C ALA A 379 35.42 -19.37 -42.47
N ALA A 380 35.44 -20.19 -41.42
CA ALA A 380 36.42 -21.26 -41.24
C ALA A 380 36.26 -22.35 -42.32
N ALA A 381 35.03 -22.76 -42.62
CA ALA A 381 34.73 -23.72 -43.69
C ALA A 381 35.22 -23.22 -45.06
N LEU A 382 34.99 -21.94 -45.38
CA LEU A 382 35.45 -21.32 -46.63
C LEU A 382 36.98 -21.17 -46.66
N ALA A 383 37.60 -20.72 -45.57
CA ALA A 383 39.05 -20.56 -45.48
C ALA A 383 39.78 -21.90 -45.67
N TYR A 384 39.29 -22.96 -45.03
CA TYR A 384 39.89 -24.30 -45.14
C TYR A 384 39.56 -24.95 -46.49
N GLY A 385 38.33 -24.82 -46.98
CA GLY A 385 37.88 -25.41 -48.25
C GLY A 385 38.55 -24.78 -49.47
N LEU A 386 38.71 -23.45 -49.48
CA LEU A 386 39.33 -22.73 -50.59
C LEU A 386 40.85 -22.64 -50.45
N GLY A 387 41.37 -22.38 -49.24
CA GLY A 387 42.80 -22.19 -48.98
C GLY A 387 43.59 -23.48 -48.72
N GLY A 388 42.95 -24.55 -48.21
CA GLY A 388 43.61 -25.81 -47.85
C GLY A 388 43.83 -26.79 -49.01
N ARG A 389 43.31 -26.48 -50.21
CA ARG A 389 43.32 -27.39 -51.36
C ARG A 389 44.74 -27.85 -51.75
N GLN A 390 45.72 -26.93 -51.74
CA GLN A 390 47.11 -27.27 -52.09
C GLN A 390 47.79 -28.12 -51.02
N ALA A 391 47.60 -27.80 -49.74
CA ALA A 391 48.14 -28.59 -48.63
C ALA A 391 47.54 -30.01 -48.56
N ALA A 392 46.25 -30.15 -48.88
CA ALA A 392 45.59 -31.44 -49.00
C ALA A 392 46.14 -32.27 -50.18
N ALA A 393 46.43 -31.63 -51.31
CA ALA A 393 47.05 -32.27 -52.47
C ALA A 393 48.46 -32.81 -52.15
N GLU A 394 49.33 -31.99 -51.53
CA GLU A 394 50.67 -32.42 -51.09
C GLU A 394 50.65 -33.55 -50.06
N SER A 395 49.68 -33.53 -49.14
CA SER A 395 49.56 -34.56 -48.09
C SER A 395 49.16 -35.91 -48.69
N LEU A 396 48.26 -35.93 -49.67
CA LEU A 396 47.90 -37.11 -50.45
C LEU A 396 49.08 -37.64 -51.26
N GLU A 397 49.91 -36.75 -51.81
CA GLU A 397 51.10 -37.11 -52.57
C GLU A 397 52.16 -37.76 -51.68
N LYS A 398 52.44 -37.20 -50.49
CA LYS A 398 53.35 -37.80 -49.50
C LYS A 398 52.88 -39.18 -49.02
N LEU A 399 51.58 -39.39 -48.87
CA LEU A 399 51.02 -40.70 -48.53
C LEU A 399 51.16 -41.71 -49.67
N LYS A 400 51.00 -41.27 -50.92
CA LYS A 400 51.25 -42.12 -52.10
C LYS A 400 52.73 -42.52 -52.20
N VAL A 401 53.65 -41.58 -51.95
CA VAL A 401 55.09 -41.84 -51.95
C VAL A 401 55.50 -42.77 -50.79
N LYS A 402 54.96 -42.56 -49.59
CA LYS A 402 55.23 -43.43 -48.43
C LYS A 402 54.68 -44.85 -48.64
N LYS A 403 53.50 -44.99 -49.25
CA LYS A 403 52.93 -46.29 -49.63
C LYS A 403 53.72 -46.99 -50.74
N ALA A 404 54.41 -46.23 -51.59
CA ALA A 404 55.31 -46.79 -52.59
C ALA A 404 56.70 -47.18 -52.03
N ALA A 405 57.05 -46.73 -50.82
CA ALA A 405 58.37 -46.93 -50.21
C ALA A 405 58.41 -48.05 -49.15
N ASP A 406 57.26 -48.62 -48.75
CA ASP A 406 57.18 -49.76 -47.81
C ASP A 406 56.50 -50.97 -48.50
N PRO A 407 57.27 -51.88 -49.13
CA PRO A 407 56.76 -53.00 -49.88
C PRO A 407 56.70 -54.29 -49.04
N THR A 408 56.19 -54.24 -47.81
CA THR A 408 55.96 -55.45 -47.00
C THR A 408 54.48 -55.64 -46.66
N GLU A 409 53.73 -56.10 -47.67
CA GLU A 409 52.78 -57.22 -47.59
C GLU A 409 52.67 -57.89 -48.97
#